data_AF-A0A4Y2AIL6-F1
#
_entry.id   AF-A0A4Y2AIL6-F1
#
_cell.length_a   1.000
_cell.length_b   1.000
_cell.length_c   1.000
_cell.angle_alpha   90.00
_cell.angle_beta   90.00
_cell.angle_gamma   90.00
#
_symmetry.space_group_name_H-M   'P 1'
#
loop_
_entity.id
_entity.type
_entity.pdbx_description
1 polymer ?
#
loop_
_entity_poly.entity_id
_entity_poly.type
_entity_poly.pdbx_seq_one_letter_code
_entity_poly.pdbx_strand_id
1 'polypeptide(L)'
;MNEYGESNSNSGKLHVYNSIPRYSERESEALAERLVNKETFREAQQVLITWLEDGQCTERNSAQFYSLIQLCRNHMEKLQTKKKEYYEEAQKVQESLENKSCCIQLQLNELEDVFKALEKENTWSNFTQNQIEKIHEMRKDIIDLKQNILNGSVGIVVEEEESSMENE
;
A
#
# COMPACT_ATOMS: atom_id res chain seq x y z
N MET A 1 -7.01 11.45 2.33
CA MET A 1 -5.77 11.62 3.09
C MET A 1 -6.12 11.41 4.55
N ASN A 2 -6.09 10.16 5.01
CA ASN A 2 -6.19 9.84 6.44
C ASN A 2 -4.98 8.98 6.80
N GLU A 3 -4.27 9.52 7.78
CA GLU A 3 -3.12 9.04 8.51
C GLU A 3 -3.21 7.55 8.86
N TYR A 4 -2.25 6.75 8.40
CA TYR A 4 -1.82 5.54 9.11
C TYR A 4 -0.46 5.82 9.75
N GLY A 5 -0.51 6.74 10.70
CA GLY A 5 0.52 7.02 11.67
C GLY A 5 -0.08 6.92 13.06
N GLU A 6 -0.67 5.77 13.40
CA GLU A 6 -0.96 5.44 14.79
C GLU A 6 0.06 4.41 15.27
N SER A 7 1.13 4.95 15.83
CA SER A 7 1.96 4.33 16.85
C SER A 7 1.07 3.78 17.96
N ASN A 8 0.58 2.55 17.84
CA ASN A 8 -0.17 1.93 18.92
C ASN A 8 0.81 1.21 19.87
N SER A 9 1.53 2.02 20.64
CA SER A 9 1.96 1.62 21.98
C SER A 9 0.72 1.41 22.86
N ASN A 10 0.15 0.21 22.76
CA ASN A 10 -0.80 -0.39 23.70
C ASN A 10 -0.52 -1.89 23.63
N SER A 11 0.18 -2.56 24.56
CA SER A 11 -0.07 -2.58 26.01
C SER A 11 -1.57 -2.63 26.41
N GLY A 12 -2.45 -2.92 25.46
CA GLY A 12 -3.85 -3.17 25.70
C GLY A 12 -4.06 -4.66 25.65
N LYS A 13 -4.02 -5.32 26.81
CA LYS A 13 -4.54 -6.68 27.00
C LYS A 13 -5.93 -6.75 26.37
N LEU A 14 -6.00 -7.26 25.14
CA LEU A 14 -7.24 -7.65 24.50
C LEU A 14 -7.68 -8.94 25.20
N HIS A 15 -8.44 -8.76 26.27
CA HIS A 15 -9.16 -9.81 26.98
C HIS A 15 -10.27 -10.33 26.05
N VAL A 16 -9.89 -11.07 25.01
CA VAL A 16 -10.80 -11.62 23.99
C VAL A 16 -11.37 -12.98 24.40
N TYR A 17 -11.03 -13.45 25.59
CA TYR A 17 -11.64 -14.65 26.16
C TYR A 17 -12.03 -14.39 27.61
N ASN A 18 -13.32 -14.59 27.92
CA ASN A 18 -13.79 -14.74 29.31
C ASN A 18 -13.09 -15.93 30.03
N SER A 19 -12.48 -16.85 29.26
CA SER A 19 -11.51 -17.85 29.72
C SER A 19 -10.72 -18.39 28.53
N ILE A 20 -9.39 -18.27 28.54
CA ILE A 20 -8.53 -18.93 27.54
C ILE A 20 -8.47 -20.42 27.90
N PRO A 21 -8.73 -21.36 26.95
CA PRO A 21 -8.68 -22.78 27.25
C PRO A 21 -7.27 -23.17 27.70
N ARG A 22 -7.12 -24.10 28.64
CA ARG A 22 -5.80 -24.69 28.93
C ARG A 22 -5.39 -25.62 27.80
N TYR A 23 -4.08 -25.78 27.65
CA TYR A 23 -3.48 -26.75 26.77
C TYR A 23 -4.03 -28.15 27.04
N SER A 24 -4.49 -28.77 25.98
CA SER A 24 -4.67 -30.21 25.83
C SER A 24 -4.32 -30.57 24.39
N GLU A 25 -4.08 -31.84 24.11
CA GLU A 25 -3.77 -32.31 22.76
C GLU A 25 -4.88 -31.93 21.77
N ARG A 26 -6.14 -32.15 22.16
CA ARG A 26 -7.32 -31.77 21.37
C ARG A 26 -7.40 -30.26 21.10
N GLU A 27 -7.18 -29.44 22.12
CA GLU A 27 -7.19 -27.98 21.95
C GLU A 27 -6.02 -27.52 21.06
N SER A 28 -4.87 -28.21 21.12
CA SER A 28 -3.72 -27.92 20.28
C SER A 28 -4.00 -28.20 18.80
N GLU A 29 -4.70 -29.28 18.49
CA GLU A 29 -5.11 -29.61 17.13
C GLU A 29 -6.07 -28.55 16.59
N ALA A 30 -7.11 -28.19 17.36
CA ALA A 30 -8.04 -27.13 17.01
C ALA A 30 -7.34 -25.77 16.83
N LEU A 31 -6.34 -25.48 17.66
CA LEU A 31 -5.54 -24.27 17.54
C LEU A 31 -4.72 -24.24 16.25
N ALA A 32 -4.13 -25.37 15.86
CA ALA A 32 -3.36 -25.49 14.63
C ALA A 32 -4.22 -25.17 13.40
N GLU A 33 -5.45 -25.70 13.33
CA GLU A 33 -6.40 -25.38 12.25
C GLU A 33 -6.70 -23.87 12.18
N ARG A 34 -6.91 -23.23 13.32
CA ARG A 34 -7.18 -21.79 13.41
C ARG A 34 -5.97 -20.92 13.07
N LEU A 35 -4.74 -21.39 13.31
CA LEU A 35 -3.49 -20.72 12.90
C LEU A 35 -3.22 -20.86 11.39
N VAL A 36 -3.86 -21.80 10.70
CA VAL A 36 -3.80 -21.87 9.24
C VAL A 36 -4.76 -20.87 8.59
N ASN A 37 -5.92 -20.64 9.22
CA ASN A 37 -6.95 -19.73 8.71
C ASN A 37 -6.68 -18.26 9.09
N LYS A 38 -6.61 -17.38 8.09
CA LYS A 38 -6.33 -15.94 8.25
C LYS A 38 -7.38 -15.21 9.10
N GLU A 39 -8.65 -15.61 9.02
CA GLU A 39 -9.76 -14.94 9.73
C GLU A 39 -9.70 -15.20 11.24
N THR A 40 -9.26 -16.39 11.63
CA THR A 40 -9.15 -16.81 13.03
C THR A 40 -7.73 -16.68 13.60
N PHE A 41 -6.76 -16.29 12.77
CA PHE A 41 -5.33 -16.30 13.12
C PHE A 41 -5.04 -15.45 14.36
N ARG A 42 -5.59 -14.24 14.44
CA ARG A 42 -5.35 -13.30 15.56
C ARG A 42 -5.78 -13.89 16.90
N GLU A 43 -6.96 -14.50 16.93
CA GLU A 43 -7.49 -15.12 18.16
C GLU A 43 -6.67 -16.35 18.55
N ALA A 44 -6.31 -17.18 17.58
CA ALA A 44 -5.50 -18.36 17.80
C ALA A 44 -4.07 -18.02 18.25
N GLN A 45 -3.46 -16.99 17.66
CA GLN A 45 -2.17 -16.45 18.08
C GLN A 45 -2.22 -16.01 19.55
N GLN A 46 -3.30 -15.35 19.98
CA GLN A 46 -3.44 -14.93 21.37
C GLN A 46 -3.51 -16.11 22.35
N VAL A 47 -4.20 -17.20 21.98
CA VAL A 47 -4.22 -18.43 22.80
C VAL A 47 -2.83 -19.05 22.90
N LEU A 48 -2.09 -19.13 21.78
CA LEU A 48 -0.72 -19.64 21.78
C LEU A 48 0.22 -18.80 22.65
N ILE A 49 0.13 -17.46 22.57
CA ILE A 49 0.89 -16.53 23.43
C ILE A 49 0.61 -16.85 24.89
N THR A 50 -0.67 -16.96 25.29
CA THR A 50 -1.02 -17.25 26.69
C THR A 50 -0.52 -18.61 27.15
N TRP A 51 -0.61 -19.67 26.32
CA TRP A 51 -0.05 -20.97 26.70
C TRP A 51 1.47 -20.92 26.93
N LEU A 52 2.19 -20.13 26.14
CA LEU A 52 3.63 -19.93 26.31
C LEU A 52 3.95 -19.11 27.56
N GLU A 53 3.24 -18.01 27.79
CA GLU A 53 3.39 -17.14 28.97
C GLU A 53 3.06 -17.87 30.28
N ASP A 54 2.06 -18.76 30.26
CA ASP A 54 1.64 -19.59 31.40
C ASP A 54 2.56 -20.80 31.65
N GLY A 55 3.59 -21.03 30.81
CA GLY A 55 4.51 -22.15 30.94
C GLY A 55 3.90 -23.51 30.60
N GLN A 56 2.89 -23.57 29.73
CA GLN A 56 2.23 -24.82 29.34
C GLN A 56 3.05 -25.63 28.30
N CYS A 57 4.06 -24.99 27.70
CA CYS A 57 5.10 -25.67 26.94
C CYS A 57 6.12 -26.31 27.90
N THR A 58 6.29 -27.62 27.77
CA THR A 58 7.19 -28.46 28.57
C THR A 58 8.02 -29.33 27.63
N GLU A 59 9.07 -29.97 28.13
CA GLU A 59 9.88 -30.90 27.32
C GLU A 59 9.02 -31.97 26.60
N ARG A 60 7.94 -32.44 27.25
CA ARG A 60 7.05 -33.49 26.74
C ARG A 60 6.21 -33.08 25.52
N ASN A 61 5.88 -31.80 25.39
CA ASN A 61 5.01 -31.29 24.30
C ASN A 61 5.72 -30.23 23.44
N SER A 62 7.04 -30.06 23.62
CA SER A 62 7.88 -29.10 22.91
C SER A 62 7.76 -29.19 21.39
N ALA A 63 7.72 -30.41 20.84
CA ALA A 63 7.51 -30.64 19.41
C ALA A 63 6.19 -30.06 18.89
N GLN A 64 5.10 -30.23 19.66
CA GLN A 64 3.78 -29.73 19.27
C GLN A 64 3.73 -28.19 19.28
N PHE A 65 4.29 -27.57 20.34
CA PHE A 65 4.40 -26.11 20.43
C PHE A 65 5.30 -25.54 19.32
N TYR A 66 6.38 -26.24 18.98
CA TYR A 66 7.24 -25.85 17.87
C TYR A 66 6.45 -25.84 16.55
N SER A 67 5.63 -26.86 16.27
CA SER A 67 4.76 -26.87 15.07
C SER A 67 3.76 -25.70 15.06
N LEU A 68 3.18 -25.32 16.21
CA LEU A 68 2.30 -24.14 16.30
C LEU A 68 3.06 -22.82 16.01
N ILE A 69 4.31 -22.71 16.46
CA ILE A 69 5.17 -21.56 16.16
C ILE A 69 5.52 -21.53 14.66
N GLN A 70 5.76 -22.68 14.04
CA GLN A 70 5.97 -22.76 12.59
C GLN A 70 4.76 -22.27 11.79
N LEU A 71 3.54 -22.55 12.25
CA LEU A 71 2.33 -21.99 11.62
C LEU A 71 2.31 -20.45 11.69
N CYS A 72 2.82 -19.86 12.79
CA CYS A 72 2.98 -18.41 12.90
C CYS A 72 4.01 -17.87 11.91
N ARG A 73 5.15 -18.55 11.73
CA ARG A 73 6.15 -18.21 10.69
C ARG A 73 5.55 -18.28 9.29
N ASN A 74 4.80 -19.33 8.97
CA ASN A 74 4.13 -19.46 7.68
C ASN A 74 3.13 -18.31 7.43
N HIS A 75 2.48 -17.80 8.48
CA HIS A 75 1.65 -16.61 8.39
C HIS A 75 2.47 -15.34 8.12
N MET A 76 3.60 -15.16 8.80
CA MET A 76 4.55 -14.07 8.54
C MET A 76 5.04 -14.07 7.08
N GLU A 77 5.44 -15.22 6.55
CA GLU A 77 5.87 -15.36 5.15
C GLU A 77 4.74 -14.97 4.18
N LYS A 78 3.49 -15.39 4.46
CA LYS A 78 2.32 -14.95 3.69
C LYS A 78 2.10 -13.44 3.76
N LEU A 79 2.40 -12.78 4.89
CA LEU A 79 2.30 -11.33 5.02
C LEU A 79 3.41 -10.63 4.24
N GLN A 80 4.63 -11.17 4.21
CA GLN A 80 5.73 -10.64 3.39
C GLN A 80 5.39 -10.73 1.90
N THR A 81 4.84 -11.86 1.44
CA THR A 81 4.38 -12.00 0.04
C THR A 81 3.30 -10.98 -0.29
N LYS A 82 2.28 -10.80 0.57
CA LYS A 82 1.25 -9.78 0.37
C LYS A 82 1.81 -8.36 0.34
N LYS A 83 2.74 -8.04 1.25
CA LYS A 83 3.45 -6.75 1.27
C LYS A 83 4.08 -6.51 -0.10
N LYS A 84 4.81 -7.50 -0.63
CA LYS A 84 5.42 -7.44 -1.97
C LYS A 84 4.37 -7.24 -3.08
N GLU A 85 3.27 -8.01 -3.07
CA GLU A 85 2.17 -7.87 -4.03
C GLU A 85 1.60 -6.44 -4.05
N TYR A 86 1.39 -5.83 -2.87
CA TYR A 86 0.91 -4.45 -2.77
C TYR A 86 1.90 -3.43 -3.35
N TYR A 87 3.21 -3.63 -3.15
CA TYR A 87 4.21 -2.76 -3.76
C TYR A 87 4.25 -2.90 -5.28
N GLU A 88 4.19 -4.13 -5.81
CA GLU A 88 4.15 -4.36 -7.25
C GLU A 88 2.88 -3.75 -7.88
N GLU A 89 1.73 -3.84 -7.21
CA GLU A 89 0.49 -3.20 -7.66
C GLU A 89 0.61 -1.66 -7.64
N ALA A 90 1.16 -1.09 -6.56
CA ALA A 90 1.37 0.34 -6.45
C ALA A 90 2.30 0.87 -7.56
N GLN A 91 3.38 0.14 -7.86
CA GLN A 91 4.31 0.47 -8.94
C GLN A 91 3.62 0.45 -10.31
N LYS A 92 2.79 -0.56 -10.60
CA LYS A 92 2.01 -0.64 -11.86
C LYS A 92 1.04 0.53 -12.00
N VAL A 93 0.37 0.92 -10.91
CA VAL A 93 -0.53 2.07 -10.91
C VAL A 93 0.25 3.36 -11.16
N GLN A 94 1.40 3.52 -10.53
CA GLN A 94 2.28 4.67 -10.73
C GLN A 94 2.77 4.75 -12.18
N GLU A 95 3.29 3.68 -12.75
CA GLU A 95 3.74 3.63 -14.15
C GLU A 95 2.58 3.95 -15.13
N SER A 96 1.38 3.42 -14.86
CA SER A 96 0.19 3.74 -15.66
C SER A 96 -0.16 5.23 -15.59
N LEU A 97 -0.06 5.83 -14.40
CA LEU A 97 -0.33 7.25 -14.19
C LEU A 97 0.71 8.12 -14.90
N GLU A 98 2.00 7.79 -14.79
CA GLU A 98 3.09 8.51 -15.46
C GLU A 98 2.91 8.48 -16.98
N ASN A 99 2.59 7.30 -17.55
CA ASN A 99 2.31 7.17 -18.97
C ASN A 99 1.12 8.01 -19.43
N LYS A 100 0.00 7.96 -18.68
CA LYS A 100 -1.20 8.77 -18.98
C LYS A 100 -0.92 10.27 -18.87
N SER A 101 -0.17 10.69 -17.85
CA SER A 101 0.25 12.09 -17.67
C SER A 101 1.14 12.57 -18.81
N CYS A 102 2.07 11.74 -19.27
CA CYS A 102 2.90 12.03 -20.44
C CYS A 102 2.04 12.25 -21.70
N CYS A 103 1.06 11.37 -21.96
CA CYS A 103 0.13 11.55 -23.08
C CYS A 103 -0.64 12.89 -23.00
N ILE A 104 -1.13 13.26 -21.81
CA ILE A 104 -1.82 14.55 -21.62
C ILE A 104 -0.86 15.72 -21.88
N GLN A 105 0.37 15.66 -21.38
CA GLN A 105 1.37 16.72 -21.63
C GLN A 105 1.66 16.90 -23.13
N LEU A 106 1.77 15.81 -23.89
CA LEU A 106 1.93 15.89 -25.35
C LEU A 106 0.75 16.60 -26.01
N GLN A 107 -0.49 16.25 -25.65
CA GLN A 107 -1.69 16.92 -26.17
C GLN A 107 -1.72 18.41 -25.79
N LEU A 108 -1.31 18.78 -24.59
CA LEU A 108 -1.24 20.19 -24.18
C LEU A 108 -0.18 20.96 -24.97
N ASN A 109 0.94 20.33 -25.35
CA ASN A 109 1.93 20.94 -26.23
C ASN A 109 1.38 21.17 -27.64
N GLU A 110 0.64 20.21 -28.19
CA GLU A 110 -0.04 20.36 -29.49
C GLU A 110 -1.04 21.52 -29.46
N LEU A 111 -1.77 21.69 -28.36
CA LEU A 111 -2.67 22.83 -28.17
C LEU A 111 -1.89 24.15 -28.08
N GLU A 112 -0.77 24.21 -27.37
CA GLU A 112 0.09 25.40 -27.35
C GLU A 112 0.59 25.79 -28.75
N ASP A 113 0.88 24.80 -29.60
CA ASP A 113 1.33 25.06 -30.97
C ASP A 113 0.27 25.78 -31.82
N VAL A 114 -1.03 25.60 -31.52
CA VAL A 114 -2.11 26.39 -32.12
C VAL A 114 -1.95 27.87 -31.78
N PHE A 115 -1.68 28.21 -30.52
CA PHE A 115 -1.48 29.60 -30.10
C PHE A 115 -0.17 30.18 -30.65
N LYS A 116 0.89 29.38 -30.73
CA LYS A 116 2.14 29.80 -31.41
C LYS A 116 1.91 30.08 -32.90
N ALA A 117 1.02 29.33 -33.55
CA ALA A 117 0.66 29.59 -34.95
C ALA A 117 -0.12 30.91 -35.11
N LEU A 118 -1.01 31.24 -34.17
CA LEU A 118 -1.72 32.53 -34.17
C LEU A 118 -0.78 33.73 -34.12
N GLU A 119 0.40 33.61 -33.47
CA GLU A 119 1.42 34.66 -33.35
C GLU A 119 2.22 34.93 -34.63
N LYS A 120 2.25 34.00 -35.59
CA LYS A 120 3.14 34.09 -36.77
C LYS A 120 2.65 35.04 -37.85
N GLU A 121 1.34 35.18 -37.97
CA GLU A 121 0.68 35.96 -39.01
C GLU A 121 -0.11 37.11 -38.37
N ASN A 122 -0.56 38.09 -39.17
CA ASN A 122 -1.48 39.13 -38.69
C ASN A 122 -2.91 38.58 -38.43
N THR A 123 -3.02 37.33 -37.98
CA THR A 123 -4.28 36.63 -37.70
C THR A 123 -5.09 37.36 -36.63
N TRP A 124 -4.40 38.01 -35.70
CA TRP A 124 -4.98 38.80 -34.63
C TRP A 124 -5.92 39.92 -35.13
N SER A 125 -5.67 40.51 -36.30
CA SER A 125 -6.53 41.57 -36.85
C SER A 125 -7.91 41.07 -37.29
N ASN A 126 -8.08 39.75 -37.42
CA ASN A 126 -9.35 39.14 -37.80
C ASN A 126 -10.28 38.91 -36.60
N PHE A 127 -9.80 39.13 -35.37
CA PHE A 127 -10.55 38.92 -34.14
C PHE A 127 -10.97 40.23 -33.50
N THR A 128 -12.13 40.22 -32.85
CA THR A 128 -12.58 41.31 -31.98
C THR A 128 -11.81 41.31 -30.66
N GLN A 129 -11.74 42.46 -29.99
CA GLN A 129 -11.07 42.60 -28.69
C GLN A 129 -11.51 41.53 -27.66
N ASN A 130 -12.82 41.29 -27.56
CA ASN A 130 -13.37 40.28 -26.64
C ASN A 130 -12.96 38.83 -27.02
N GLN A 131 -12.77 38.55 -28.31
CA GLN A 131 -12.25 37.24 -28.74
C GLN A 131 -10.76 37.10 -28.39
N ILE A 132 -9.98 38.16 -28.57
CA ILE A 132 -8.54 38.19 -28.24
C ILE A 132 -8.35 37.93 -26.74
N GLU A 133 -9.11 38.61 -25.87
CA GLU A 133 -9.06 38.41 -24.42
C GLU A 133 -9.37 36.96 -24.03
N LYS A 134 -10.41 36.36 -24.63
CA LYS A 134 -10.75 34.94 -24.42
C LYS A 134 -9.65 33.98 -24.89
N ILE A 135 -9.00 34.27 -26.02
CA ILE A 135 -7.88 33.47 -26.52
C ILE A 135 -6.71 33.51 -25.53
N HIS A 136 -6.43 34.66 -24.93
CA HIS A 136 -5.40 34.78 -23.88
C HIS A 136 -5.76 33.99 -22.62
N GLU A 137 -7.02 34.03 -22.18
CA GLU A 137 -7.53 33.25 -21.05
C GLU A 137 -7.35 31.74 -21.31
N MET A 138 -7.81 31.25 -22.47
CA MET A 138 -7.64 29.83 -22.85
C MET A 138 -6.18 29.39 -22.88
N ARG A 139 -5.27 30.25 -23.37
CA ARG A 139 -3.84 29.95 -23.35
C ARG A 139 -3.29 29.86 -21.94
N LYS A 140 -3.73 30.74 -21.05
CA LYS A 140 -3.34 30.72 -19.64
C LYS A 140 -3.79 29.42 -18.97
N ASP A 141 -5.04 29.00 -19.19
CA ASP A 141 -5.58 27.76 -18.63
C ASP A 141 -4.74 26.52 -19.02
N ILE A 142 -4.26 26.46 -20.27
CA ILE A 142 -3.39 25.37 -20.74
C ILE A 142 -2.04 25.39 -20.02
N ILE A 143 -1.44 26.57 -19.84
CA ILE A 143 -0.15 26.72 -19.15
C ILE A 143 -0.29 26.32 -17.67
N ASP A 144 -1.33 26.80 -17.00
CA ASP A 144 -1.62 26.47 -15.60
C ASP A 144 -1.85 24.97 -15.43
N LEU A 145 -2.57 24.33 -16.37
CA LEU A 145 -2.79 22.88 -16.35
C LEU A 145 -1.47 22.09 -16.53
N LYS A 146 -0.57 22.52 -17.42
CA LYS A 146 0.76 21.89 -17.58
C LYS A 146 1.60 21.97 -16.33
N GLN A 147 1.60 23.11 -15.65
CA GLN A 147 2.32 23.30 -14.38
C GLN A 147 1.78 22.37 -13.28
N ASN A 148 0.47 22.23 -13.20
CA ASN A 148 -0.17 21.35 -12.22
C ASN A 148 0.20 19.88 -12.43
N ILE A 149 0.29 19.41 -13.68
CA ILE A 149 0.71 18.03 -13.97
C ILE A 149 2.18 17.80 -13.59
N LEU A 150 3.07 18.77 -13.85
CA LEU A 150 4.50 18.65 -13.49
C LEU A 150 4.70 18.55 -11.97
N ASN A 151 3.94 19.34 -11.21
CA ASN A 151 4.03 19.39 -9.75
C ASN A 151 3.36 18.19 -9.05
N GLY A 152 2.49 17.45 -9.76
CA GLY A 152 1.77 16.29 -9.22
C GLY A 152 2.51 14.96 -9.29
N SER A 153 3.63 14.86 -10.02
CA SER A 153 4.44 13.64 -10.13
C SER A 153 5.33 13.43 -8.90
N VAL A 154 4.74 13.07 -7.76
CA VAL A 154 5.48 12.57 -6.60
C VAL A 154 5.43 11.05 -6.62
N GLY A 155 6.59 10.42 -6.82
CA GLY A 155 6.72 8.96 -6.93
C GLY A 155 6.70 8.25 -5.58
N ILE A 156 6.39 6.95 -5.60
CA ILE A 156 6.46 6.08 -4.43
C ILE A 156 7.91 5.62 -4.27
N VAL A 157 8.56 6.00 -3.17
CA VAL A 157 9.88 5.47 -2.79
C VAL A 157 9.65 4.10 -2.14
N VAL A 158 10.11 3.04 -2.78
CA VAL A 158 10.12 1.69 -2.20
C VAL A 158 11.46 1.51 -1.48
N GLU A 159 11.42 1.48 -0.14
CA GLU A 159 12.57 1.02 0.64
C GLU A 159 12.60 -0.51 0.56
N GLU A 160 13.57 -1.05 -0.21
CA GLU A 160 13.86 -2.48 -0.22
C GLU A 160 14.56 -2.85 1.09
N GLU A 161 13.81 -3.38 2.06
CA GLU A 161 14.41 -4.14 3.15
C GLU A 161 14.84 -5.50 2.60
N GLU A 162 16.13 -5.65 2.30
CA GLU A 162 16.75 -6.95 2.02
C GLU A 162 16.52 -7.90 3.20
N SER A 163 15.52 -8.79 3.09
CA SER A 163 15.37 -9.90 4.02
C SER A 163 16.33 -11.02 3.62
N SER A 164 17.60 -10.83 3.94
CA SER A 164 18.58 -11.91 4.01
C SER A 164 18.14 -12.91 5.07
N MET A 165 17.64 -14.06 4.63
CA MET A 165 17.71 -15.29 5.42
C MET A 165 18.27 -16.39 4.54
N GLU A 166 19.59 -16.35 4.36
CA GLU A 166 20.40 -17.57 4.40
C GLU A 166 20.30 -18.15 5.83
N ASN A 167 19.89 -19.41 5.96
CA ASN A 167 20.71 -20.46 6.55
C ASN A 167 19.97 -21.79 6.66
N GLU A 168 20.66 -22.80 6.11
CA GLU A 168 20.72 -24.25 6.40
C GLU A 168 19.44 -25.11 6.40
#